data_AF-A0A2A8S565-F1
#
_entry.id   AF-A0A2A8S565-F1
#
_cell.length_a   1.000
_cell.length_b   1.000
_cell.length_c   1.000
_cell.angle_alpha   90.00
_cell.angle_beta   90.00
_cell.angle_gamma   90.00
#
_symmetry.space_group_name_H-M   'P 1'
#
loop_
_entity.id
_entity.type
_entity.pdbx_description
1 polymer ?
#
loop_
_entity_poly.entity_id
_entity_poly.type
_entity_poly.pdbx_seq_one_letter_code
_entity_poly.pdbx_strand_id
1 'polypeptide(L)'
;MTLSQGIIKKWLLPFILCFSMVFAFFPQSKAEAATTPTSVSKQTPSTQNMVQLKDLPVMIDGVKYTQDDPHVKNVTQFVFDDSAKANGVVYGFTSQDHLNAHLQKAVAERKKAIKSDTITTQVVYYNSYFYEHSYYRGNSFGTSSNISRVGSYWNDRISSLKAGYNHNWTVMCWDINYSGSRFWVQSGINVSYVGATWNDKASSIFFTN
;
A
#
# COMPACT_ATOMS: atom_id res chain seq x y z
N MET A 1 9.17 49.00 62.56
CA MET A 1 7.98 49.63 63.17
C MET A 1 7.61 50.78 62.25
N THR A 2 6.55 50.73 61.46
CA THR A 2 5.13 50.78 61.87
C THR A 2 4.22 50.07 60.84
N LEU A 3 3.17 49.43 61.34
CA LEU A 3 2.05 48.82 60.60
C LEU A 3 1.16 49.89 59.95
N SER A 4 0.49 49.53 58.85
CA SER A 4 -0.95 49.81 58.73
C SER A 4 -1.63 48.82 57.78
N GLN A 5 -2.51 48.00 58.34
CA GLN A 5 -3.51 47.21 57.62
C GLN A 5 -4.88 47.90 57.75
N GLY A 6 -5.68 47.79 56.70
CA GLY A 6 -7.14 47.88 56.78
C GLY A 6 -7.75 47.83 55.37
N ILE A 7 -8.96 47.34 55.11
CA ILE A 7 -10.02 46.77 55.93
C ILE A 7 -10.94 46.02 54.93
N ILE A 8 -11.54 44.94 55.41
CA ILE A 8 -12.53 44.04 54.79
C ILE A 8 -13.83 44.77 54.41
N LYS A 9 -14.51 44.37 53.32
CA LYS A 9 -15.96 44.04 53.37
C LYS A 9 -16.52 43.36 52.10
N LYS A 10 -17.48 42.49 52.41
CA LYS A 10 -18.12 41.43 51.62
C LYS A 10 -19.36 41.94 50.88
N TRP A 11 -19.67 41.23 49.79
CA TRP A 11 -21.02 40.87 49.27
C TRP A 11 -21.94 41.98 48.76
N LEU A 12 -22.42 41.86 47.50
CA LEU A 12 -23.76 41.39 47.14
C LEU A 12 -23.98 41.57 45.63
N LEU A 13 -24.36 40.51 44.92
CA LEU A 13 -25.03 40.59 43.62
C LEU A 13 -26.53 40.76 43.86
N PRO A 14 -27.23 41.56 43.03
CA PRO A 14 -28.40 40.96 42.39
C PRO A 14 -28.60 41.35 40.91
N PHE A 15 -29.14 40.36 40.22
CA PHE A 15 -29.84 40.30 38.94
C PHE A 15 -30.70 41.56 38.62
N ILE A 16 -30.49 42.19 37.46
CA ILE A 16 -31.54 42.98 36.78
C ILE A 16 -31.48 42.67 35.28
N LEU A 17 -32.63 42.23 34.79
CA LEU A 17 -32.94 41.79 33.43
C LEU A 17 -33.75 42.90 32.77
N CYS A 18 -33.26 43.50 31.68
CA CYS A 18 -34.04 44.41 30.83
C CYS A 18 -33.82 44.08 29.35
N PHE A 19 -34.95 43.81 28.72
CA PHE A 19 -35.18 43.42 27.34
C PHE A 19 -35.40 44.71 26.52
N SER A 20 -34.63 44.94 25.44
CA SER A 20 -35.17 45.68 24.29
C SER A 20 -34.43 45.38 23.00
N MET A 21 -35.26 45.20 21.98
CA MET A 21 -35.02 44.72 20.64
C MET A 21 -34.72 45.95 19.76
N VAL A 22 -33.63 45.93 18.98
CA VAL A 22 -33.49 46.83 17.82
C VAL A 22 -33.37 45.97 16.57
N PHE A 23 -34.45 45.95 15.79
CA PHE A 23 -34.48 45.44 14.43
C PHE A 23 -33.65 46.36 13.53
N ALA A 24 -32.58 45.84 12.94
CA ALA A 24 -32.00 46.42 11.74
C ALA A 24 -32.24 45.46 10.57
N PHE A 25 -33.13 45.88 9.67
CA PHE A 25 -33.34 45.27 8.38
C PHE A 25 -32.09 45.41 7.50
N PHE A 26 -31.76 44.33 6.81
CA PHE A 26 -30.66 44.18 5.85
C PHE A 26 -30.66 45.22 4.72
N PRO A 27 -29.49 45.44 4.11
CA PRO A 27 -29.40 45.22 2.68
C PRO A 27 -28.46 44.08 2.34
N GLN A 28 -29.00 43.14 1.57
CA GLN A 28 -28.32 42.07 0.86
C GLN A 28 -27.52 42.64 -0.31
N SER A 29 -26.23 42.37 -0.37
CA SER A 29 -25.53 42.16 -1.64
C SER A 29 -24.48 41.06 -1.49
N LYS A 30 -24.53 40.14 -2.44
CA LYS A 30 -23.69 38.95 -2.58
C LYS A 30 -22.20 39.30 -2.54
N ALA A 31 -21.44 38.54 -1.76
CA ALA A 31 -20.16 38.00 -2.18
C ALA A 31 -19.89 36.71 -1.40
N GLU A 32 -19.72 35.64 -2.17
CA GLU A 32 -19.54 34.26 -1.76
C GLU A 32 -18.03 33.99 -1.68
N ALA A 33 -17.53 33.65 -0.49
CA ALA A 33 -16.24 32.97 -0.30
C ALA A 33 -16.17 32.43 1.14
N ALA A 34 -16.88 31.34 1.40
CA ALA A 34 -16.76 30.60 2.66
C ALA A 34 -15.43 29.85 2.69
N THR A 35 -14.45 30.34 3.45
CA THR A 35 -13.28 29.55 3.84
C THR A 35 -13.63 28.74 5.07
N THR A 36 -14.04 27.49 4.86
CA THR A 36 -14.30 26.50 5.93
C THR A 36 -13.04 25.66 6.10
N PRO A 37 -12.60 25.36 7.35
CA PRO A 37 -11.31 24.73 7.63
C PRO A 37 -11.18 23.36 6.99
N THR A 38 -10.02 23.12 6.35
CA THR A 38 -9.61 21.82 5.82
C THR A 38 -9.47 20.82 6.97
N SER A 39 -10.53 20.08 7.24
CA SER A 39 -10.45 18.80 7.93
C SER A 39 -9.65 17.86 7.03
N VAL A 40 -8.41 17.56 7.44
CA VAL A 40 -7.62 16.48 6.86
C VAL A 40 -8.35 15.18 7.18
N SER A 41 -9.19 14.74 6.26
CA SER A 41 -9.73 13.39 6.25
C SER A 41 -8.55 12.43 6.16
N LYS A 42 -8.30 11.67 7.24
CA LYS A 42 -7.52 10.42 7.19
C LYS A 42 -8.29 9.46 6.28
N GLN A 43 -8.13 9.63 4.98
CA GLN A 43 -8.71 8.77 3.99
C GLN A 43 -7.92 7.45 4.03
N THR A 44 -8.51 6.46 4.69
CA THR A 44 -8.00 5.08 4.66
C THR A 44 -7.97 4.65 3.19
N PRO A 45 -6.84 4.15 2.66
CA PRO A 45 -6.76 3.72 1.27
C PRO A 45 -7.85 2.69 0.97
N SER A 46 -8.61 2.88 -0.11
CA SER A 46 -9.73 2.03 -0.48
C SER A 46 -9.34 0.54 -0.51
N THR A 47 -10.11 -0.30 0.18
CA THR A 47 -9.91 -1.74 0.36
C THR A 47 -9.93 -2.56 -0.94
N GLN A 48 -10.32 -1.98 -2.07
CA GLN A 48 -10.58 -2.72 -3.32
C GLN A 48 -9.35 -3.19 -4.10
N ASN A 49 -8.13 -2.77 -3.73
CA ASN A 49 -6.89 -3.14 -4.44
C ASN A 49 -5.87 -3.90 -3.59
N MET A 50 -6.28 -4.47 -2.45
CA MET A 50 -5.38 -5.17 -1.54
C MET A 50 -5.54 -6.68 -1.70
N VAL A 51 -4.48 -7.38 -2.12
CA VAL A 51 -4.50 -8.85 -2.22
C VAL A 51 -3.72 -9.49 -1.08
N GLN A 52 -4.35 -10.45 -0.40
CA GLN A 52 -3.69 -11.35 0.53
C GLN A 52 -3.48 -12.71 -0.13
N LEU A 53 -2.24 -13.19 -0.12
CA LEU A 53 -1.88 -14.44 -0.79
C LEU A 53 -1.94 -15.68 0.11
N LYS A 54 -2.28 -15.52 1.40
CA LYS A 54 -2.20 -16.61 2.41
C LYS A 54 -2.89 -17.92 2.02
N ASP A 55 -4.00 -17.82 1.29
CA ASP A 55 -4.87 -18.96 1.00
C ASP A 55 -5.00 -19.19 -0.53
N LEU A 56 -4.22 -18.48 -1.35
CA LEU A 56 -4.31 -18.65 -2.79
C LEU A 56 -3.58 -19.94 -3.21
N PRO A 57 -4.21 -20.82 -3.99
CA PRO A 57 -3.55 -21.99 -4.53
C PRO A 57 -2.46 -21.57 -5.52
N VAL A 58 -1.43 -22.40 -5.62
CA VAL A 58 -0.38 -22.25 -6.61
C VAL A 58 -0.79 -22.99 -7.86
N MET A 59 -0.91 -22.29 -8.99
CA MET A 59 -1.20 -22.91 -10.28
C MET A 59 0.12 -23.23 -11.00
N ILE A 60 0.35 -24.52 -11.27
CA ILE A 60 1.52 -25.04 -11.98
C ILE A 60 1.00 -25.80 -13.19
N ASP A 61 1.42 -25.39 -14.39
CA ASP A 61 1.01 -26.00 -15.67
C ASP A 61 -0.52 -26.23 -15.80
N GLY A 62 -1.32 -25.27 -15.31
CA GLY A 62 -2.78 -25.29 -15.36
C GLY A 62 -3.47 -26.06 -14.21
N VAL A 63 -2.72 -26.75 -13.36
CA VAL A 63 -3.27 -27.47 -12.21
C VAL A 63 -3.10 -26.63 -10.94
N LYS A 64 -4.15 -26.55 -10.11
CA LYS A 64 -4.13 -25.82 -8.83
C LYS A 64 -3.68 -26.76 -7.71
N TYR A 65 -2.69 -26.33 -6.95
CA TYR A 65 -2.17 -27.01 -5.77
C TYR A 65 -2.34 -26.14 -4.53
N THR A 66 -2.52 -26.76 -3.38
CA THR A 66 -2.44 -26.04 -2.10
C THR A 66 -0.98 -25.65 -1.82
N GLN A 67 -0.75 -24.62 -1.00
CA GLN A 67 0.61 -24.09 -0.78
C GLN A 67 1.56 -25.09 -0.10
N ASP A 68 1.01 -26.06 0.64
CA ASP A 68 1.72 -27.12 1.35
C ASP A 68 1.97 -28.37 0.49
N ASP A 69 1.41 -28.42 -0.72
CA ASP A 69 1.55 -29.57 -1.63
C ASP A 69 3.02 -29.81 -2.02
N PRO A 70 3.50 -31.07 -2.05
CA PRO A 70 4.85 -31.40 -2.48
C PRO A 70 5.27 -30.84 -3.84
N HIS A 71 4.35 -30.69 -4.79
CA HIS A 71 4.65 -30.11 -6.11
C HIS A 71 5.06 -28.64 -6.02
N VAL A 72 4.48 -27.90 -5.07
CA VAL A 72 4.80 -26.48 -4.83
C VAL A 72 6.22 -26.31 -4.28
N LYS A 73 6.73 -27.31 -3.54
CA LYS A 73 8.10 -27.26 -2.99
C LYS A 73 9.19 -27.19 -4.06
N ASN A 74 8.90 -27.68 -5.26
CA ASN A 74 9.83 -27.64 -6.38
C ASN A 74 9.76 -26.33 -7.18
N VAL A 75 8.77 -25.47 -6.90
CA VAL A 75 8.61 -24.18 -7.56
C VAL A 75 9.67 -23.21 -7.03
N THR A 76 10.45 -22.64 -7.96
CA THR A 76 11.43 -21.61 -7.62
C THR A 76 11.00 -20.21 -8.06
N GLN A 77 10.03 -20.11 -8.97
CA GLN A 77 9.56 -18.85 -9.52
C GLN A 77 8.05 -18.73 -9.28
N PHE A 78 7.65 -17.70 -8.57
CA PHE A 78 6.26 -17.40 -8.26
C PHE A 78 5.87 -16.08 -8.92
N VAL A 79 4.75 -16.04 -9.62
CA VAL A 79 4.28 -14.84 -10.32
C VAL A 79 2.88 -14.47 -9.86
N PHE A 80 2.72 -13.20 -9.50
CA PHE A 80 1.43 -12.59 -9.19
C PHE A 80 1.21 -11.36 -10.08
N ASP A 81 0.40 -11.54 -11.11
CA ASP A 81 0.06 -10.55 -12.14
C ASP A 81 -1.45 -10.37 -12.28
N ASP A 82 -1.91 -9.58 -13.24
CA ASP A 82 -3.34 -9.32 -13.46
C ASP A 82 -4.13 -10.61 -13.73
N SER A 83 -3.54 -11.58 -14.44
CA SER A 83 -4.16 -12.88 -14.71
C SER A 83 -4.23 -13.73 -13.44
N ALA A 84 -3.16 -13.78 -12.65
CA ALA A 84 -3.13 -14.50 -11.38
C ALA A 84 -4.17 -13.93 -10.41
N LYS A 85 -4.27 -12.60 -10.35
CA LYS A 85 -5.29 -11.87 -9.58
C LYS A 85 -6.70 -12.21 -10.05
N ALA A 86 -6.95 -12.18 -11.37
CA ALA A 86 -8.27 -12.51 -11.93
C ALA A 86 -8.67 -13.97 -11.67
N ASN A 87 -7.71 -14.89 -11.69
CA ASN A 87 -7.95 -16.32 -11.46
C ASN A 87 -7.93 -16.72 -9.98
N GLY A 88 -7.59 -15.79 -9.07
CA GLY A 88 -7.44 -16.06 -7.65
C GLY A 88 -6.37 -17.13 -7.36
N VAL A 89 -5.21 -17.02 -8.01
CA VAL A 89 -4.09 -17.96 -7.87
C VAL A 89 -2.76 -17.22 -7.75
N VAL A 90 -1.71 -17.95 -7.40
CA VAL A 90 -0.31 -17.55 -7.67
C VAL A 90 0.23 -18.52 -8.72
N TYR A 91 0.84 -18.03 -9.80
CA TYR A 91 1.46 -18.95 -10.75
C TYR A 91 2.80 -19.43 -10.24
N GLY A 92 3.08 -20.73 -10.35
CA GLY A 92 4.34 -21.35 -10.00
C GLY A 92 5.03 -21.94 -11.22
N PHE A 93 6.34 -21.68 -11.36
CA PHE A 93 7.15 -22.21 -12.44
C PHE A 93 8.41 -22.90 -11.90
N THR A 94 8.71 -24.04 -12.50
CA THR A 94 9.94 -24.82 -12.31
C THR A 94 10.91 -24.67 -13.48
N SER A 95 10.42 -24.20 -14.64
CA SER A 95 11.18 -23.98 -15.88
C SER A 95 11.33 -22.49 -16.17
N GLN A 96 12.58 -22.06 -16.45
CA GLN A 96 12.89 -20.68 -16.83
C GLN A 96 12.22 -20.30 -18.16
N ASP A 97 12.09 -21.24 -19.10
CA ASP A 97 11.48 -20.97 -20.41
C ASP A 97 9.98 -20.71 -20.28
N HIS A 98 9.28 -21.49 -19.45
CA HIS A 98 7.86 -21.29 -19.17
C HIS A 98 7.62 -19.97 -18.45
N LEU A 99 8.49 -19.63 -17.48
CA LEU A 99 8.47 -18.32 -16.83
C LEU A 99 8.63 -17.19 -17.87
N ASN A 100 9.67 -17.26 -18.70
CA ASN A 100 9.96 -16.21 -19.68
C ASN A 100 8.79 -16.00 -20.65
N ALA A 101 8.21 -17.09 -21.16
CA ALA A 101 7.04 -17.04 -22.02
C ALA A 101 5.83 -16.38 -21.33
N HIS A 102 5.58 -16.71 -20.06
CA HIS A 102 4.53 -16.10 -19.24
C HIS A 102 4.75 -14.60 -19.04
N LEU A 103 5.95 -14.20 -18.62
CA LEU A 103 6.29 -12.80 -18.36
C LEU A 103 6.14 -11.93 -19.63
N GLN A 104 6.61 -12.44 -20.78
CA GLN A 104 6.47 -11.74 -22.07
C GLN A 104 5.00 -11.56 -22.46
N LYS A 105 4.19 -12.61 -22.29
CA LYS A 105 2.75 -12.57 -22.57
C LYS A 105 2.05 -11.53 -21.68
N ALA A 106 2.28 -11.55 -20.37
CA ALA A 106 1.66 -10.62 -19.43
C ALA A 106 2.01 -9.15 -19.73
N VAL A 107 3.27 -8.87 -20.11
CA VAL A 107 3.69 -7.51 -20.53
C VAL A 107 2.99 -7.10 -21.83
N ALA A 108 2.88 -8.00 -22.81
CA ALA A 108 2.21 -7.71 -24.08
C ALA A 108 0.72 -7.44 -23.90
N GLU A 109 0.03 -8.20 -23.05
CA GLU A 109 -1.39 -8.02 -22.75
C GLU A 109 -1.65 -6.67 -22.07
N ARG A 110 -0.83 -6.30 -21.08
CA ARG A 110 -0.97 -5.02 -20.39
C ARG A 110 -0.73 -3.81 -21.31
N LYS A 111 0.23 -3.91 -22.24
CA LYS A 111 0.46 -2.88 -23.26
C LYS A 111 -0.73 -2.69 -24.22
N LYS A 112 -1.53 -3.73 -24.46
CA LYS A 112 -2.77 -3.62 -25.25
C LYS A 112 -3.85 -2.87 -24.48
N ALA A 113 -4.01 -3.17 -23.18
CA ALA A 113 -4.99 -2.49 -22.33
C ALA A 113 -4.75 -0.97 -22.24
N ILE A 114 -3.49 -0.54 -22.11
CA ILE A 114 -3.11 0.90 -22.06
C ILE A 114 -3.54 1.66 -23.32
N LYS A 115 -3.58 1.02 -24.50
CA LYS A 115 -4.03 1.69 -25.74
C LYS A 115 -5.56 1.85 -25.82
N SER A 116 -6.31 1.15 -24.96
CA SER A 116 -7.77 1.04 -25.05
C SER A 116 -8.52 1.76 -23.93
N ASP A 117 -7.87 2.09 -22.80
CA ASP A 117 -8.53 2.68 -21.63
C ASP A 117 -8.31 4.19 -21.48
N THR A 118 -9.40 4.90 -21.16
CA THR A 118 -9.38 6.29 -20.67
C THR A 118 -8.69 6.32 -19.31
N ILE A 119 -7.56 7.04 -19.21
CA ILE A 119 -6.69 7.10 -18.03
C ILE A 119 -7.49 7.54 -16.80
N THR A 120 -7.83 6.61 -15.92
CA THR A 120 -8.21 6.94 -14.54
C THR A 120 -6.93 7.15 -13.75
N THR A 121 -6.72 8.37 -13.26
CA THR A 121 -5.52 8.75 -12.50
C THR A 121 -5.53 8.07 -11.13
N GLN A 122 -5.03 6.84 -11.07
CA GLN A 122 -4.59 6.25 -9.81
C GLN A 122 -3.31 6.95 -9.33
N VAL A 123 -3.14 7.05 -8.01
CA VAL A 123 -1.89 7.52 -7.40
C VAL A 123 -0.76 6.62 -7.88
N VAL A 124 0.05 7.12 -8.81
CA VAL A 124 1.14 6.37 -9.43
C VAL A 124 2.30 6.33 -8.44
N TYR A 125 2.50 5.18 -7.81
CA TYR A 125 3.73 4.93 -7.08
C TYR A 125 4.86 4.72 -8.09
N TYR A 126 5.74 5.70 -8.26
CA TYR A 126 6.93 5.57 -9.10
C TYR A 126 8.02 4.70 -8.46
N ASN A 127 7.92 4.39 -7.17
CA ASN A 127 8.81 3.47 -6.47
C ASN A 127 7.98 2.29 -5.97
N SER A 128 8.62 1.13 -5.84
CA SER A 128 8.03 0.06 -5.03
C SER A 128 8.24 0.34 -3.55
N TYR A 129 7.23 0.08 -2.74
CA TYR A 129 7.30 0.20 -1.29
C TYR A 129 7.16 -1.16 -0.62
N PHE A 130 8.02 -1.44 0.35
CA PHE A 130 8.06 -2.68 1.11
C PHE A 130 7.83 -2.39 2.59
N TYR A 131 7.11 -3.27 3.27
CA TYR A 131 6.61 -3.04 4.63
C TYR A 131 6.89 -4.25 5.51
N GLU A 132 7.19 -3.97 6.78
CA GLU A 132 7.52 -5.00 7.78
C GLU A 132 6.36 -5.92 8.13
N HIS A 133 5.14 -5.41 8.01
CA HIS A 133 3.94 -6.13 8.42
C HIS A 133 2.95 -6.20 7.28
N SER A 134 1.98 -7.11 7.43
CA SER A 134 0.83 -7.18 6.55
C SER A 134 0.02 -5.88 6.57
N TYR A 135 -0.77 -5.67 5.52
CA TYR A 135 -1.60 -4.49 5.30
C TYR A 135 -0.82 -3.17 5.32
N TYR A 136 0.43 -3.19 4.83
CA TYR A 136 1.29 -2.02 4.68
C TYR A 136 1.57 -1.30 6.01
N ARG A 137 1.76 -2.08 7.09
CA ARG A 137 2.02 -1.59 8.45
C ARG A 137 3.48 -1.78 8.84
N GLY A 138 3.85 -1.20 9.99
CA GLY A 138 5.22 -1.24 10.51
C GLY A 138 6.11 -0.22 9.80
N ASN A 139 7.42 -0.41 9.90
CA ASN A 139 8.35 0.40 9.13
C ASN A 139 8.19 0.10 7.63
N SER A 140 8.66 1.03 6.80
CA SER A 140 8.60 0.91 5.35
C SER A 140 9.81 1.55 4.69
N PHE A 141 10.20 1.06 3.52
CA PHE A 141 11.13 1.75 2.64
C PHE A 141 10.64 1.70 1.19
N GLY A 142 11.02 2.71 0.41
CA GLY A 142 10.70 2.81 -1.01
C GLY A 142 11.98 2.75 -1.85
N THR A 143 11.95 2.01 -2.96
CA THR A 143 13.05 1.97 -3.93
C THR A 143 12.55 1.72 -5.35
N SER A 144 13.32 2.19 -6.32
CA SER A 144 13.23 1.87 -7.75
C SER A 144 14.57 1.33 -8.30
N SER A 145 15.56 1.15 -7.43
CA SER A 145 16.90 0.65 -7.78
C SER A 145 17.12 -0.74 -7.19
N ASN A 146 17.83 -1.60 -7.92
CA ASN A 146 18.16 -2.95 -7.46
C ASN A 146 18.93 -2.93 -6.13
N ILE A 147 18.59 -3.86 -5.25
CA ILE A 147 19.17 -4.02 -3.92
C ILE A 147 19.66 -5.45 -3.78
N SER A 148 20.97 -5.66 -3.89
CA SER A 148 21.59 -7.00 -3.76
C SER A 148 21.52 -7.56 -2.34
N ARG A 149 21.35 -6.71 -1.33
CA ARG A 149 21.06 -7.10 0.06
C ARG A 149 20.23 -6.01 0.72
N VAL A 150 19.04 -6.33 1.20
CA VAL A 150 18.11 -5.34 1.82
C VAL A 150 18.65 -4.73 3.12
N GLY A 151 19.75 -5.28 3.63
CA GLY A 151 20.45 -4.80 4.81
C GLY A 151 20.06 -5.59 6.05
N SER A 152 20.87 -5.48 7.11
CA SER A 152 20.71 -6.31 8.31
C SER A 152 19.37 -6.08 9.03
N TYR A 153 18.81 -4.86 8.94
CA TYR A 153 17.53 -4.56 9.56
C TYR A 153 16.34 -5.17 8.82
N TRP A 154 16.39 -5.23 7.48
CA TRP A 154 15.26 -5.57 6.61
C TRP A 154 15.26 -7.01 6.11
N ASN A 155 16.37 -7.73 6.28
CA ASN A 155 16.47 -9.13 5.89
C ASN A 155 15.38 -9.93 6.59
N ASP A 156 14.63 -10.73 5.83
CA ASP A 156 13.60 -11.61 6.39
C ASP A 156 12.53 -10.88 7.20
N ARG A 157 12.11 -9.69 6.77
CA ARG A 157 11.04 -8.92 7.45
C ARG A 157 9.95 -8.38 6.55
N ILE A 158 10.05 -8.61 5.25
CA ILE A 158 9.07 -8.06 4.30
C ILE A 158 7.82 -8.95 4.32
N SER A 159 6.70 -8.34 4.69
CA SER A 159 5.39 -9.01 4.82
C SER A 159 4.35 -8.50 3.82
N SER A 160 4.52 -7.28 3.30
CA SER A 160 3.63 -6.70 2.27
C SER A 160 4.37 -5.71 1.38
N LEU A 161 3.86 -5.47 0.17
CA LEU A 161 4.44 -4.53 -0.77
C LEU A 161 3.41 -3.84 -1.68
N LYS A 162 3.81 -2.67 -2.19
CA LYS A 162 3.13 -1.98 -3.29
C LYS A 162 4.11 -1.90 -4.45
N ALA A 163 3.80 -2.57 -5.56
CA ALA A 163 4.68 -2.55 -6.74
C ALA A 163 4.54 -1.22 -7.48
N GLY A 164 5.67 -0.55 -7.73
CA GLY A 164 5.70 0.69 -8.49
C GLY A 164 5.34 0.51 -9.97
N TYR A 165 5.12 1.61 -10.69
CA TYR A 165 4.76 1.65 -12.11
C TYR A 165 5.93 1.96 -13.06
N ASN A 166 7.13 2.17 -12.54
CA ASN A 166 8.33 2.55 -13.28
C ASN A 166 9.08 1.35 -13.91
N HIS A 167 8.57 0.14 -13.72
CA HIS A 167 9.09 -1.12 -14.24
C HIS A 167 7.92 -2.05 -14.61
N ASN A 168 8.18 -3.16 -15.27
CA ASN A 168 7.15 -4.19 -15.50
C ASN A 168 6.96 -5.08 -14.27
N TRP A 169 8.06 -5.41 -13.59
CA TRP A 169 8.07 -6.36 -12.47
C TRP A 169 8.90 -5.87 -11.29
N THR A 170 8.32 -6.02 -10.10
CA THR A 170 9.03 -5.98 -8.81
C THR A 170 9.35 -7.42 -8.42
N VAL A 171 10.62 -7.74 -8.17
CA VAL A 171 11.03 -9.10 -7.82
C VAL A 171 11.69 -9.13 -6.46
N MET A 172 11.16 -9.93 -5.55
CA MET A 172 11.81 -10.27 -4.28
C MET A 172 12.47 -11.64 -4.40
N CYS A 173 13.64 -11.79 -3.80
CA CYS A 173 14.37 -13.06 -3.77
C CYS A 173 14.65 -13.47 -2.33
N TRP A 174 14.59 -14.78 -2.06
CA TRP A 174 14.88 -15.30 -0.72
C TRP A 174 16.30 -15.00 -0.25
N ASP A 175 17.27 -15.12 -1.16
CA ASP A 175 18.67 -14.97 -0.81
C ASP A 175 19.21 -13.61 -1.29
N ILE A 176 20.42 -13.29 -0.82
CA ILE A 176 21.17 -12.11 -1.28
C ILE A 176 21.62 -12.29 -2.75
N ASN A 177 22.05 -11.20 -3.38
CA ASN A 177 22.55 -11.16 -4.75
C ASN A 177 21.59 -11.78 -5.79
N TYR A 178 20.29 -11.61 -5.58
CA TYR A 178 19.23 -11.99 -6.51
C TYR A 178 19.11 -13.51 -6.75
N SER A 179 19.53 -14.32 -5.76
CA SER A 179 19.43 -15.78 -5.81
C SER A 179 18.28 -16.34 -4.96
N GLY A 180 18.11 -17.67 -5.03
CA GLY A 180 17.03 -18.38 -4.35
C GLY A 180 15.70 -18.27 -5.08
N SER A 181 14.63 -18.67 -4.40
CA SER A 181 13.26 -18.53 -4.91
C SER A 181 12.95 -17.06 -5.19
N ARG A 182 12.10 -16.81 -6.20
CA ARG A 182 11.73 -15.46 -6.65
C ARG A 182 10.22 -15.24 -6.66
N PHE A 183 9.81 -14.07 -6.19
CA PHE A 183 8.41 -13.62 -6.21
C PHE A 183 8.29 -12.41 -7.10
N TRP A 184 7.68 -12.60 -8.26
CA TRP A 184 7.45 -11.61 -9.29
C TRP A 184 6.08 -10.98 -9.09
N VAL A 185 6.05 -9.68 -8.86
CA VAL A 185 4.81 -8.91 -8.74
C VAL A 185 4.73 -7.93 -9.90
N GLN A 186 3.65 -8.02 -10.68
CA GLN A 186 3.45 -7.09 -11.79
C GLN A 186 3.26 -5.67 -11.26
N SER A 187 3.77 -4.69 -12.01
CA SER A 187 3.68 -3.29 -11.65
C SER A 187 2.27 -2.81 -11.32
N GLY A 188 2.16 -1.90 -10.34
CA GLY A 188 0.87 -1.37 -9.89
C GLY A 188 0.00 -2.33 -9.07
N ILE A 189 0.42 -3.58 -8.85
CA ILE A 189 -0.28 -4.50 -7.95
C ILE A 189 0.16 -4.24 -6.50
N ASN A 190 -0.82 -4.14 -5.59
CA ASN A 190 -0.57 -4.05 -4.16
C ASN A 190 -0.88 -5.38 -3.48
N VAL A 191 0.12 -5.94 -2.80
CA VAL A 191 0.06 -7.20 -2.08
C VAL A 191 0.08 -6.89 -0.58
N SER A 192 -1.09 -6.97 0.06
CA SER A 192 -1.23 -6.67 1.50
C SER A 192 -0.72 -7.80 2.38
N TYR A 193 -0.54 -9.00 1.85
CA TYR A 193 0.21 -10.06 2.52
C TYR A 193 0.82 -11.00 1.49
N VAL A 194 2.14 -11.17 1.55
CA VAL A 194 2.90 -11.96 0.56
C VAL A 194 2.67 -13.47 0.68
N GLY A 195 1.90 -13.91 1.67
CA GLY A 195 1.58 -15.32 1.91
C GLY A 195 2.59 -15.98 2.84
N ALA A 196 2.20 -17.11 3.44
CA ALA A 196 3.00 -17.78 4.45
C ALA A 196 4.36 -18.24 3.91
N THR A 197 4.41 -18.67 2.64
CA THR A 197 5.64 -19.11 1.96
C THR A 197 6.67 -17.99 1.81
N TRP A 198 6.24 -16.75 1.66
CA TRP A 198 7.11 -15.61 1.33
C TRP A 198 7.30 -14.61 2.45
N ASN A 199 6.45 -14.68 3.48
CA ASN A 199 6.51 -13.81 4.63
C ASN A 199 7.87 -13.94 5.31
N ASP A 200 8.56 -12.81 5.50
CA ASP A 200 9.80 -12.77 6.24
C ASP A 200 10.87 -13.70 5.63
N LYS A 201 10.96 -13.70 4.28
CA LYS A 201 11.96 -14.48 3.53
C LYS A 201 12.85 -13.66 2.61
N ALA A 202 12.46 -12.43 2.26
CA ALA A 202 13.15 -11.69 1.22
C ALA A 202 14.48 -11.09 1.73
N SER A 203 15.57 -11.34 1.00
CA SER A 203 16.91 -10.82 1.30
C SER A 203 17.48 -9.93 0.19
N SER A 204 16.96 -10.01 -1.04
CA SER A 204 17.33 -9.09 -2.13
C SER A 204 16.14 -8.76 -3.04
N ILE A 205 16.25 -7.65 -3.77
CA ILE A 205 15.16 -7.08 -4.58
C ILE A 205 15.75 -6.56 -5.89
N PHE A 206 15.10 -6.86 -7.01
CA PHE A 206 15.44 -6.24 -8.29
C PHE A 206 14.19 -5.92 -9.12
N PHE A 207 14.39 -5.11 -10.15
CA PHE A 207 13.34 -4.63 -11.04
C PHE A 207 13.65 -4.98 -12.48
N THR A 208 12.62 -5.26 -13.29
CA THR A 208 12.79 -5.52 -14.73
C THR A 208 11.79 -4.73 -15.58
N ASN A 209 12.22 -4.36 -16.78
CA ASN A 209 11.44 -3.64 -17.79
C ASN A 209 10.91 -4.54 -18.91
#